data_AF-A0A8H8MW51-F1
#
_entry.id   AF-A0A8H8MW51-F1
#
_cell.length_a   1.000
_cell.length_b   1.000
_cell.length_c   1.000
_cell.angle_alpha   90.00
_cell.angle_beta   90.00
_cell.angle_gamma   90.00
#
_symmetry.space_group_name_H-M   'P 1'
#
loop_
_entity.id
_entity.type
_entity.pdbx_description
1 polymer ?
#
loop_
_entity_poly.entity_id
_entity_poly.type
_entity_poly.pdbx_seq_one_letter_code
_entity_poly.pdbx_strand_id
1 'polypeptide(L)'
;MGELVNGIAELLKQKFEKGPTDEEPLITHSRHRVHLQAALRYLEASLSYEPGDLVFTAEELRYAGQELGKVTGEIGTEDILDVLFSKFCIGK
;
A
#
# COMPACT_ATOMS: atom_id res chain seq x y z
N MET A 1 -12.81 7.56 11.14
CA MET A 1 -11.94 7.46 9.94
C MET A 1 -10.44 7.57 10.26
N GLY A 2 -10.01 8.44 11.19
CA GLY A 2 -8.63 8.38 11.75
C GLY A 2 -8.28 7.04 12.43
N GLU A 3 -9.30 6.30 12.91
CA GLU A 3 -9.16 4.90 13.34
C GLU A 3 -8.61 3.97 12.26
N LEU A 4 -8.93 4.17 10.98
CA LEU A 4 -8.47 3.29 9.91
C LEU A 4 -6.96 3.45 9.68
N VAL A 5 -6.50 4.70 9.58
CA VAL A 5 -5.07 5.01 9.40
C VAL A 5 -4.27 4.56 10.63
N ASN A 6 -4.77 4.85 11.83
CA ASN A 6 -4.14 4.36 13.06
C ASN A 6 -4.14 2.82 13.14
N GLY A 7 -5.22 2.17 12.70
CA GLY A 7 -5.32 0.71 12.63
C GLY A 7 -4.33 0.10 11.64
N ILE A 8 -4.14 0.70 10.47
CA ILE A 8 -3.14 0.27 9.49
C ILE A 8 -1.72 0.46 10.05
N ALA A 9 -1.43 1.60 10.68
CA ALA A 9 -0.13 1.86 11.30
C ALA A 9 0.19 0.82 12.39
N GLU A 10 -0.80 0.46 13.22
CA GLU A 10 -0.64 -0.54 14.27
C GLU A 10 -0.43 -1.96 13.71
N LEU A 11 -1.18 -2.34 12.66
CA LEU A 11 -0.99 -3.61 11.96
C LEU A 11 0.40 -3.74 11.32
N LEU A 12 0.91 -2.64 10.74
CA LEU A 12 2.25 -2.62 10.17
C LEU A 12 3.32 -2.76 11.25
N LYS A 13 3.19 -2.07 12.40
CA LYS A 13 4.07 -2.27 13.56
C LYS A 13 4.08 -3.74 13.99
N GLN A 14 2.91 -4.33 14.23
CA GLN A 14 2.82 -5.72 14.66
C GLN A 14 3.41 -6.73 13.67
N LYS A 15 3.24 -6.52 12.35
CA LYS A 15 3.73 -7.42 11.31
C LYS A 15 5.26 -7.31 11.12
N PHE A 16 5.85 -6.14 11.39
CA PHE A 16 7.27 -5.87 11.13
C PHE A 16 8.17 -5.69 12.37
N GLU A 17 7.64 -5.52 13.58
CA GLU A 17 8.40 -5.41 14.85
C GLU A 17 8.88 -6.77 15.41
N LYS A 18 8.54 -7.92 14.82
CA LYS A 18 9.06 -9.23 15.27
C LYS A 18 10.49 -9.49 14.78
N GLY A 19 11.43 -8.69 15.27
CA GLY A 19 12.87 -8.97 15.35
C GLY A 19 13.36 -8.71 16.78
N PRO A 20 14.38 -9.43 17.30
CA PRO A 20 14.75 -9.43 18.73
C PRO A 20 15.54 -8.19 19.19
N THR A 21 15.24 -7.00 18.67
CA THR A 21 16.00 -5.78 18.94
C THR A 21 15.07 -4.59 19.04
N ASP A 22 15.29 -3.74 20.04
CA ASP A 22 14.68 -2.40 20.27
C ASP A 22 14.95 -1.39 19.13
N GLU A 23 15.32 -1.88 17.95
CA GLU A 23 15.51 -1.09 16.76
C GLU A 23 14.15 -0.93 16.08
N GLU A 24 13.68 0.32 15.94
CA GLU A 24 12.57 0.66 15.05
C GLU A 24 12.71 -0.17 13.78
N PRO A 25 11.66 -0.86 13.30
CA PRO A 25 11.76 -1.73 12.14
C PRO A 25 12.32 -0.91 11.00
N LEU A 26 13.62 -1.07 10.76
CA LEU A 26 14.33 -0.25 9.81
C LEU A 26 13.69 -0.58 8.47
N ILE A 27 13.06 0.43 7.86
CA ILE A 27 12.67 0.40 6.45
C ILE A 27 14.00 0.43 5.65
N THR A 28 14.76 -0.67 5.73
CA THR A 28 16.14 -0.83 5.26
C THR A 28 16.20 -0.87 3.74
N HIS A 29 15.11 -1.26 3.08
CA HIS A 29 15.01 -1.28 1.64
C HIS A 29 14.29 -0.05 1.10
N SER A 30 15.01 0.73 0.29
CA SER A 30 14.47 1.84 -0.50
C SER A 30 13.14 1.50 -1.20
N ARG A 31 12.99 0.24 -1.64
CA ARG A 31 11.76 -0.28 -2.25
C ARG A 31 10.55 -0.30 -1.31
N HIS A 32 10.70 -0.76 -0.06
CA HIS A 32 9.58 -0.75 0.90
C HIS A 32 9.15 0.67 1.22
N ARG A 33 10.11 1.60 1.35
CA ARG A 33 9.82 3.02 1.57
C ARG A 33 8.98 3.61 0.43
N VAL A 34 9.30 3.28 -0.82
CA VAL A 34 8.55 3.77 -2.00
C VAL A 34 7.08 3.30 -1.95
N HIS A 35 6.85 2.01 -1.67
CA HIS A 35 5.50 1.46 -1.60
C HIS A 35 4.71 2.01 -0.41
N LEU A 36 5.32 2.15 0.77
CA LEU A 36 4.67 2.77 1.94
C LEU A 36 4.31 4.24 1.70
N GLN A 37 5.19 5.01 1.05
CA GLN A 37 4.89 6.39 0.66
C GLN A 37 3.77 6.46 -0.38
N ALA A 38 3.71 5.53 -1.32
CA ALA A 38 2.62 5.47 -2.30
C ALA A 38 1.29 5.12 -1.63
N ALA A 39 1.27 4.10 -0.76
CA ALA A 39 0.09 3.75 0.03
C ALA A 39 -0.44 4.93 0.84
N LEU A 40 0.46 5.68 1.51
CA LEU A 40 0.06 6.86 2.27
C LEU A 40 -0.60 7.93 1.38
N ARG A 41 -0.04 8.22 0.20
CA ARG A 41 -0.65 9.20 -0.72
C ARG A 41 -2.06 8.78 -1.16
N TYR A 42 -2.28 7.50 -1.45
CA TYR A 42 -3.61 7.01 -1.82
C TYR A 42 -4.59 7.07 -0.65
N LEU A 43 -4.13 6.77 0.57
CA LEU A 43 -4.95 6.96 1.78
C LEU A 43 -5.33 8.44 1.97
N GLU A 44 -4.37 9.36 1.82
CA GLU A 44 -4.65 10.80 1.90
C GLU A 44 -5.62 11.28 0.80
N ALA A 45 -5.48 10.78 -0.43
CA ALA A 45 -6.40 11.06 -1.52
C ALA A 45 -7.80 10.50 -1.23
N SER A 46 -7.91 9.30 -0.67
CA SER A 46 -9.21 8.72 -0.30
C SER A 46 -9.98 9.60 0.70
N LEU A 47 -9.25 10.34 1.55
CA LEU A 47 -9.77 11.25 2.56
C LEU A 47 -10.12 12.64 2.03
N SER A 48 -9.68 13.00 0.82
CA SER A 48 -9.96 14.31 0.21
C SER A 48 -11.24 14.34 -0.62
N TYR A 49 -11.81 13.18 -0.93
CA TYR A 49 -13.09 13.06 -1.64
C TYR A 49 -14.29 13.28 -0.71
N GLU A 50 -15.36 13.84 -1.25
CA GLU A 50 -16.61 14.05 -0.53
C GLU A 50 -17.33 12.72 -0.27
N PRO A 51 -18.18 12.59 0.77
CA PRO A 51 -18.87 11.33 1.09
C PRO A 51 -19.73 10.74 -0.04
N GLY A 52 -20.08 11.54 -1.06
CA GLY A 52 -20.82 11.10 -2.25
C GLY A 52 -19.95 10.39 -3.30
N ASP A 53 -18.64 10.53 -3.23
CA ASP A 53 -17.67 10.05 -4.21
C ASP A 53 -17.13 8.65 -3.88
N LEU A 54 -18.03 7.77 -3.43
CA LEU A 54 -17.71 6.41 -2.97
C LEU A 54 -16.87 5.60 -3.94
N VAL A 55 -17.07 5.78 -5.25
CA VAL A 55 -16.29 5.08 -6.29
C VAL A 55 -14.83 5.51 -6.26
N PHE A 56 -14.56 6.82 -6.15
CA PHE A 56 -13.20 7.34 -6.08
C PHE A 56 -12.53 6.97 -4.76
N THR A 57 -13.22 7.13 -3.62
CA THR A 57 -12.71 6.68 -2.32
C THR A 57 -12.35 5.19 -2.33
N ALA A 58 -13.24 4.33 -2.86
CA ALA A 58 -12.99 2.89 -2.93
C ALA A 58 -11.78 2.55 -3.82
N GLU A 59 -11.62 3.26 -4.93
CA GLU A 59 -10.52 3.06 -5.86
C GLU A 59 -9.17 3.47 -5.24
N GLU A 60 -9.10 4.60 -4.53
CA GLU A 60 -7.90 4.98 -3.79
C GLU A 60 -7.53 3.96 -2.70
N LEU A 61 -8.53 3.44 -1.98
CA LEU A 61 -8.30 2.39 -0.98
C LEU A 61 -7.79 1.09 -1.63
N ARG A 62 -8.26 0.76 -2.84
CA ARG A 62 -7.75 -0.38 -3.62
C ARG A 62 -6.27 -0.19 -3.95
N TYR A 63 -5.87 0.98 -4.44
CA TYR A 63 -4.47 1.29 -4.72
C TYR A 63 -3.60 1.28 -3.46
N ALA A 64 -4.09 1.83 -2.34
CA ALA A 64 -3.40 1.75 -1.06
C ALA A 64 -3.16 0.29 -0.64
N GLY A 65 -4.18 -0.57 -0.80
CA GLY A 65 -4.09 -2.00 -0.51
C GLY A 65 -3.03 -2.72 -1.36
N GLN A 66 -2.98 -2.45 -2.68
CA GLN A 66 -1.97 -3.04 -3.57
C GLN A 66 -0.55 -2.65 -3.18
N GLU A 67 -0.31 -1.38 -2.84
CA GLU A 67 1.01 -0.91 -2.40
C GLU A 67 1.43 -1.56 -1.07
N LEU A 68 0.51 -1.73 -0.11
CA LEU A 68 0.78 -2.46 1.12
C LEU A 68 1.03 -3.96 0.87
N GLY A 69 0.32 -4.56 -0.09
CA GLY A 69 0.56 -5.93 -0.56
C GLY A 69 2.00 -6.15 -1.02
N LYS A 70 2.55 -5.22 -1.81
CA LYS A 70 3.95 -5.24 -2.28
C LYS A 70 4.98 -5.18 -1.15
N VAL A 71 4.66 -4.53 -0.03
CA VAL A 71 5.54 -4.50 1.17
C VAL A 71 5.48 -5.81 1.94
N THR A 72 4.29 -6.41 2.06
CA THR A 72 4.05 -7.62 2.85
C THR A 72 4.30 -8.92 2.09
N GLY A 73 4.52 -8.85 0.77
CA GLY A 73 4.69 -10.01 -0.11
C GLY A 73 3.36 -10.61 -0.57
N GLU A 74 2.23 -10.03 -0.17
CA GLU A 74 0.90 -10.40 -0.64
C GLU A 74 0.64 -9.65 -1.96
N ILE A 75 1.01 -10.28 -3.07
CA ILE A 75 0.84 -9.74 -4.42
C ILE A 75 -0.33 -10.50 -5.07
N GLY A 76 -1.36 -9.78 -5.52
CA GLY A 76 -2.55 -10.37 -6.15
C GLY A 76 -2.25 -10.91 -7.55
N THR A 77 -3.13 -11.76 -8.08
CA THR A 77 -3.03 -12.24 -9.48
C THR A 77 -3.03 -11.09 -10.48
N GLU A 78 -3.79 -10.03 -10.23
CA GLU A 78 -3.85 -8.82 -11.06
C GLU A 78 -2.50 -8.09 -11.12
N ASP A 79 -1.79 -7.97 -10.00
CA ASP A 79 -0.45 -7.37 -9.95
C ASP A 79 0.58 -8.18 -10.74
N ILE A 80 0.48 -9.52 -10.72
CA ILE A 80 1.34 -10.41 -11.51
C ILE A 80 1.06 -10.22 -13.00
N LEU A 81 -0.21 -10.11 -13.39
CA LEU A 81 -0.59 -9.84 -14.77
C LEU A 81 -0.08 -8.47 -15.22
N ASP A 82 -0.19 -7.43 -14.40
CA ASP A 82 0.35 -6.10 -14.73
C ASP A 82 1.88 -6.10 -14.89
N VAL A 83 2.62 -6.85 -14.08
CA VAL A 83 4.09 -6.99 -14.26
C VAL A 83 4.44 -7.79 -15.51
N LEU A 84 3.68 -8.84 -15.82
CA LEU A 84 3.86 -9.61 -17.05
C LEU A 84 3.58 -8.72 -18.27
N PHE A 85 2.43 -8.05 -18.29
CA PHE A 85 1.97 -7.24 -19.43
C PHE A 85 2.67 -5.88 -19.55
N SER A 86 3.18 -5.27 -18.47
CA SER A 86 3.99 -4.04 -18.56
C SER A 86 5.36 -4.24 -19.22
N LYS A 87 5.87 -5.47 -19.26
CA LYS A 87 7.08 -5.83 -20.03
C LYS A 87 6.78 -6.24 -21.47
N PHE A 88 5.53 -6.54 -21.77
CA PHE A 88 5.07 -6.68 -23.14
C PHE A 88 4.77 -5.29 -23.69
N CYS A 89 5.71 -4.70 -24.43
CA CYS A 89 5.38 -3.75 -25.47
C CYS A 89 4.54 -4.48 -26.55
N ILE A 90 3.32 -4.91 -26.22
CA ILE A 90 2.32 -5.20 -27.24
C ILE A 90 1.84 -3.82 -27.66
N GLY A 91 2.20 -3.46 -28.89
CA GLY A 91 2.14 -2.11 -29.43
C GLY A 91 0.81 -1.39 -29.17
N LYS A 92 0.94 -0.05 -29.11
CA LYS A 92 -0.12 0.90 -29.43
C LYS A 92 -1.07 0.37 -30.51
#